data_AF-A0A6J7ZUS3-F1
#
_entry.id   AF-A0A6J7ZUS3-F1
#
_cell.length_a   1.000
_cell.length_b   1.000
_cell.length_c   1.000
_cell.angle_alpha   90.00
_cell.angle_beta   90.00
_cell.angle_gamma   90.00
#
_symmetry.space_group_name_H-M   'P 1'
#
loop_
_entity.id
_entity.type
_entity.pdbx_description
1 polymer ?
#
loop_
_entity_poly.entity_id
_entity_poly.type
_entity_poly.pdbx_seq_one_letter_code
_entity_poly.pdbx_strand_id
1 'polypeptide(L)'
;MSHNKQDIVRQPPVAPPPKPQKDHNQQKHWSQRIQETVVSALPEGEFGIHLKGGADNGQFCYISELKLSQLTFHNGKLYVDDIILEIQGQKIAGYTLRDATIWLKQVGQNGAPIMVKTVKIGLLPRDLKQYLAARFQKGSVDHDLQQTIRDNLYLRTVPCTTRKPRPKEKNGVDYTFLSMEEFLHLEKEGKLLESGVYGGNHYGTPKPPHEPKGPLLRRTGSVGQVADKRKRTRSIGDPGSAKSSPIPFHEEISRKKSLERAHSSTDLGPLPPNWEMAYTDDGHPYFIDHDTETTHWLDPRLSHLQKQTAMDCNDDGSVNLEGKNSVVLFL
;
A
#
# COMPACT_ATOMS: atom_id res chain seq x y z
N MET A 1 49.72 -75.49 23.29
CA MET A 1 49.02 -74.22 23.55
C MET A 1 48.68 -73.58 22.20
N SER A 2 47.47 -73.86 21.72
CA SER A 2 46.94 -73.37 20.44
C SER A 2 46.73 -71.86 20.48
N HIS A 3 47.39 -71.11 19.61
CA HIS A 3 47.14 -69.68 19.43
C HIS A 3 46.23 -69.47 18.23
N ASN A 4 45.03 -68.97 18.53
CA ASN A 4 43.93 -68.72 17.62
C ASN A 4 44.23 -67.45 16.78
N LYS A 5 44.17 -67.54 15.45
CA LYS A 5 44.22 -66.38 14.56
C LYS A 5 42.82 -65.73 14.58
N GLN A 6 42.73 -64.46 14.98
CA GLN A 6 41.53 -63.66 14.77
C GLN A 6 41.68 -62.84 13.49
N ASP A 7 40.81 -63.10 12.53
CA ASP A 7 40.66 -62.35 11.29
C ASP A 7 40.07 -60.95 11.58
N ILE A 8 40.80 -59.90 11.19
CA ILE A 8 40.31 -58.52 11.21
C ILE A 8 39.52 -58.28 9.92
N VAL A 9 38.19 -58.37 10.01
CA VAL A 9 37.27 -57.99 8.93
C VAL A 9 37.28 -56.47 8.78
N ARG A 10 37.85 -55.96 7.69
CA ARG A 10 37.78 -54.53 7.32
C ARG A 10 36.38 -54.22 6.78
N GLN A 11 35.66 -53.31 7.44
CA GLN A 11 34.39 -52.81 6.92
C GLN A 11 34.62 -51.96 5.64
N PRO A 12 33.75 -52.08 4.63
CA PRO A 12 33.84 -51.27 3.42
C PRO A 12 33.51 -49.79 3.72
N PRO A 13 34.05 -48.83 2.94
CA PRO A 13 33.83 -47.42 3.17
C PRO A 13 32.35 -47.05 3.01
N VAL A 14 31.80 -46.35 4.00
CA VAL A 14 30.44 -45.81 3.97
C VAL A 14 30.35 -44.76 2.86
N ALA A 15 29.42 -44.94 1.94
CA ALA A 15 29.17 -43.98 0.85
C ALA A 15 28.82 -42.60 1.42
N PRO A 16 29.29 -41.50 0.81
CA PRO A 16 28.95 -40.16 1.25
C PRO A 16 27.43 -39.95 1.20
N PRO A 17 26.85 -39.18 2.15
CA PRO A 17 25.42 -38.93 2.17
C PRO A 17 24.98 -38.29 0.84
N PRO A 18 23.78 -38.63 0.34
CA PRO A 18 23.27 -38.06 -0.90
C PRO A 18 23.23 -36.53 -0.77
N LYS A 19 23.80 -35.84 -1.77
CA LYS A 19 23.72 -34.38 -1.86
C LYS A 19 22.25 -33.98 -1.81
N PRO A 20 21.88 -32.91 -1.06
CA PRO A 20 20.49 -32.48 -0.98
C PRO A 20 19.96 -32.23 -2.40
N GLN A 21 18.92 -32.96 -2.78
CA GLN A 21 18.19 -32.70 -4.01
C GLN A 21 17.65 -31.28 -3.89
N LYS A 22 18.05 -30.40 -4.82
CA LYS A 22 17.43 -29.09 -4.93
C LYS A 22 15.98 -29.31 -5.32
N ASP A 23 15.07 -29.09 -4.37
CA ASP A 23 13.65 -29.01 -4.65
C ASP A 23 13.44 -27.94 -5.74
N HIS A 24 13.11 -28.40 -6.95
CA HIS A 24 12.94 -27.55 -8.13
C HIS A 24 11.61 -26.79 -8.14
N ASN A 25 11.00 -26.56 -6.97
CA ASN A 25 9.79 -25.76 -6.84
C ASN A 25 9.91 -24.75 -5.70
N GLN A 26 10.93 -23.88 -5.75
CA GLN A 26 10.86 -22.62 -5.01
C GLN A 26 9.76 -21.77 -5.65
N GLN A 27 8.54 -21.96 -5.16
CA GLN A 27 7.41 -21.11 -5.51
C GLN A 27 7.82 -19.67 -5.19
N LYS A 28 7.91 -18.82 -6.22
CA LYS A 28 8.41 -17.45 -6.05
C LYS A 28 7.52 -16.70 -5.07
N HIS A 29 8.14 -15.91 -4.20
CA HIS A 29 7.45 -15.09 -3.21
C HIS A 29 6.41 -14.17 -3.88
N TRP A 30 5.27 -13.91 -3.22
CA TRP A 30 4.17 -13.13 -3.81
C TRP A 30 4.61 -11.73 -4.25
N SER A 31 5.56 -11.11 -3.52
CA SER A 31 6.06 -9.77 -3.83
C SER A 31 6.80 -9.70 -5.17
N GLN A 32 7.29 -10.82 -5.69
CA GLN A 32 7.94 -10.93 -7.00
C GLN A 32 6.94 -11.28 -8.12
N ARG A 33 5.66 -11.43 -7.78
CA ARG A 33 4.57 -11.88 -8.67
C ARG A 33 3.39 -10.91 -8.66
N ILE A 34 3.64 -9.67 -8.26
CA ILE A 34 2.67 -8.58 -8.36
C ILE A 34 2.43 -8.27 -9.84
N GLN A 35 1.17 -8.26 -10.24
CA GLN A 35 0.74 -7.83 -11.56
C GLN A 35 0.25 -6.39 -11.47
N GLU A 36 0.84 -5.51 -12.27
CA GLU A 36 0.39 -4.14 -12.40
C GLU A 36 -0.43 -4.01 -13.68
N THR A 37 -1.68 -3.59 -13.55
CA THR A 37 -2.61 -3.43 -14.67
C THR A 37 -3.13 -2.01 -14.71
N VAL A 38 -3.05 -1.38 -15.88
CA VAL A 38 -3.67 -0.07 -16.13
C VAL A 38 -4.95 -0.30 -16.92
N VAL A 39 -6.08 0.09 -16.34
CA VAL A 39 -7.42 -0.17 -16.87
C VAL A 39 -8.30 1.05 -16.68
N SER A 40 -9.16 1.35 -17.65
CA SER A 40 -10.21 2.36 -17.54
C SER A 40 -11.58 1.74 -17.79
N ALA A 41 -12.62 2.33 -17.20
CA ALA A 41 -13.99 2.05 -17.63
C ALA A 41 -14.28 2.72 -18.97
N LEU A 42 -15.27 2.21 -19.70
CA LEU A 42 -15.84 2.90 -20.85
C LEU A 42 -16.62 4.16 -20.39
N PRO A 43 -16.68 5.23 -21.23
CA PRO A 43 -17.23 6.53 -20.85
C PRO A 43 -18.66 6.54 -20.29
N GLU A 44 -19.48 5.55 -20.62
CA GLU A 44 -20.93 5.51 -20.33
C GLU A 44 -21.32 4.32 -19.42
N GLY A 45 -20.35 3.53 -18.96
CA GLY A 45 -20.59 2.28 -18.24
C GLY A 45 -20.28 2.34 -16.75
N GLU A 46 -20.94 1.49 -15.97
CA GLU A 46 -20.44 1.17 -14.62
C GLU A 46 -19.02 0.61 -14.70
N PHE A 47 -18.22 0.86 -13.65
CA PHE A 47 -16.86 0.35 -13.58
C PHE A 47 -16.88 -1.19 -13.52
N GLY A 48 -16.46 -1.86 -14.60
CA GLY A 48 -16.65 -3.29 -14.85
C GLY A 48 -15.88 -4.27 -13.95
N ILE A 49 -15.38 -3.82 -12.80
CA ILE A 49 -14.63 -4.64 -11.83
C ILE A 49 -15.44 -4.75 -10.54
N HIS A 50 -15.84 -5.97 -10.18
CA HIS A 50 -16.59 -6.22 -8.95
C HIS A 50 -15.73 -6.91 -7.90
N LEU A 51 -15.73 -6.37 -6.69
CA LEU A 51 -14.93 -6.88 -5.57
C LEU A 51 -15.77 -7.75 -4.63
N LYS A 52 -15.12 -8.72 -3.98
CA LYS A 52 -15.63 -9.45 -2.80
C LYS A 52 -14.54 -9.57 -1.74
N GLY A 53 -14.89 -10.16 -0.60
CA GLY A 53 -13.99 -10.33 0.54
C GLY A 53 -14.00 -9.09 1.42
N GLY A 54 -12.82 -8.56 1.72
CA GLY A 54 -12.66 -7.40 2.61
C GLY A 54 -12.51 -7.79 4.08
N ALA A 55 -11.93 -6.88 4.86
CA ALA A 55 -11.63 -7.12 6.28
C ALA A 55 -12.90 -7.34 7.13
N ASP A 56 -14.01 -6.71 6.76
CA ASP A 56 -15.35 -6.96 7.29
C ASP A 56 -15.91 -8.34 6.90
N ASN A 57 -15.20 -9.14 6.12
CA ASN A 57 -15.43 -10.57 5.89
C ASN A 57 -14.27 -11.45 6.38
N GLY A 58 -13.23 -10.86 6.99
CA GLY A 58 -12.03 -11.59 7.41
C GLY A 58 -11.15 -12.04 6.25
N GLN A 59 -11.26 -11.39 5.09
CA GLN A 59 -10.56 -11.76 3.87
C GLN A 59 -9.83 -10.57 3.27
N PHE A 60 -8.85 -10.84 2.40
CA PHE A 60 -8.39 -9.81 1.46
C PHE A 60 -9.51 -9.43 0.49
N CYS A 61 -9.47 -8.21 -0.05
CA CYS A 61 -10.30 -7.87 -1.20
C CYS A 61 -9.78 -8.60 -2.44
N TYR A 62 -10.69 -9.19 -3.21
CA TYR A 62 -10.34 -9.90 -4.44
C TYR A 62 -11.34 -9.59 -5.56
N ILE A 63 -10.90 -9.80 -6.80
CA ILE A 63 -11.74 -9.62 -7.99
C ILE A 63 -12.71 -10.79 -8.09
N SER A 64 -14.00 -10.51 -7.97
CA SER A 64 -15.03 -11.53 -8.07
C SER A 64 -15.61 -11.68 -9.47
N GLU A 65 -15.64 -10.59 -10.24
CA GLU A 65 -16.18 -10.56 -11.59
C GLU A 65 -15.52 -9.43 -12.39
N LEU A 66 -15.28 -9.71 -13.68
CA LEU A 66 -14.78 -8.73 -14.65
C LEU A 66 -15.75 -8.68 -15.84
N LYS A 67 -16.44 -7.56 -16.00
CA LYS A 67 -17.25 -7.26 -17.18
C LYS A 67 -16.33 -6.69 -18.26
N LEU A 68 -15.63 -7.58 -18.98
CA LEU A 68 -14.61 -7.19 -19.96
C LEU A 68 -15.14 -6.26 -21.05
N SER A 69 -16.43 -6.35 -21.41
CA SER A 69 -17.07 -5.43 -22.35
C SER A 69 -17.17 -3.99 -21.85
N GLN A 70 -16.90 -3.72 -20.57
CA GLN A 70 -16.94 -2.40 -19.94
C GLN A 70 -15.54 -1.85 -19.62
N LEU A 71 -14.47 -2.56 -20.00
CA LEU A 71 -13.10 -2.25 -19.60
C LEU A 71 -12.18 -2.10 -20.80
N THR A 72 -11.35 -1.07 -20.77
CA THR A 72 -10.23 -0.89 -21.69
C THR A 72 -8.92 -1.12 -20.94
N PHE A 73 -8.15 -2.13 -21.35
CA PHE A 73 -6.84 -2.42 -20.78
C PHE A 73 -5.77 -1.67 -21.58
N HIS A 74 -5.02 -0.81 -20.89
CA HIS A 74 -3.89 -0.06 -21.46
C HIS A 74 -2.57 -0.79 -21.21
N ASN A 75 -2.49 -1.54 -20.10
CA ASN A 75 -1.35 -2.40 -19.77
C ASN A 75 -1.80 -3.55 -18.86
N GLY A 76 -1.18 -4.71 -18.98
CA GLY A 76 -1.46 -5.86 -18.11
C GLY A 76 -2.86 -6.47 -18.33
N LYS A 77 -3.24 -7.37 -17.42
CA LYS A 77 -4.54 -8.04 -17.39
C LYS A 77 -4.94 -8.31 -15.94
N LEU A 78 -6.23 -8.28 -15.69
CA LEU A 78 -6.82 -8.71 -14.42
C LEU A 78 -7.46 -10.08 -14.59
N TYR A 79 -7.47 -10.85 -13.50
CA TYR A 79 -8.09 -12.16 -13.45
C TYR A 79 -9.06 -12.23 -12.28
N VAL A 80 -10.13 -13.00 -12.46
CA VAL A 80 -11.03 -13.36 -11.35
C VAL A 80 -10.21 -14.13 -10.30
N ASP A 81 -10.57 -13.94 -9.03
CA ASP A 81 -9.93 -14.46 -7.82
C ASP A 81 -8.58 -13.86 -7.44
N ASP A 82 -8.00 -12.97 -8.26
CA ASP A 82 -6.81 -12.21 -7.90
C ASP A 82 -7.07 -11.34 -6.66
N ILE A 83 -6.11 -11.36 -5.71
CA ILE A 83 -6.11 -10.52 -4.52
C ILE A 83 -5.61 -9.12 -4.92
N ILE A 84 -6.31 -8.08 -4.48
CA ILE A 84 -5.93 -6.70 -4.76
C ILE A 84 -5.16 -6.13 -3.58
N LEU A 85 -3.96 -5.60 -3.85
CA LEU A 85 -3.10 -4.98 -2.86
C LEU A 85 -3.16 -3.45 -2.94
N GLU A 86 -3.29 -2.89 -4.15
CA GLU A 86 -3.23 -1.45 -4.39
C GLU A 86 -4.16 -1.03 -5.53
N ILE A 87 -4.80 0.14 -5.38
CA ILE A 87 -5.62 0.79 -6.40
C ILE A 87 -5.20 2.25 -6.46
N GLN A 88 -4.68 2.68 -7.62
CA GLN A 88 -4.22 4.03 -7.90
C GLN A 88 -3.27 4.59 -6.83
N GLY A 89 -2.21 3.85 -6.51
CA GLY A 89 -1.23 4.24 -5.50
C GLY A 89 -1.66 3.98 -4.05
N GLN A 90 -2.96 3.76 -3.80
CA GLN A 90 -3.47 3.51 -2.45
C GLN A 90 -3.43 2.02 -2.12
N LYS A 91 -2.68 1.65 -1.08
CA LYS A 91 -2.65 0.29 -0.54
C LYS A 91 -3.98 0.00 0.17
N ILE A 92 -4.71 -1.00 -0.30
CA ILE A 92 -6.05 -1.33 0.20
C ILE A 92 -6.11 -2.63 1.02
N ALA A 93 -4.98 -3.32 1.21
CA ALA A 93 -4.94 -4.49 2.09
C ALA A 93 -5.42 -4.12 3.50
N GLY A 94 -6.45 -4.80 4.01
CA GLY A 94 -7.11 -4.45 5.28
C GLY A 94 -8.31 -3.51 5.16
N TYR A 95 -8.67 -3.03 3.96
CA TYR A 95 -9.91 -2.27 3.75
C TYR A 95 -11.14 -3.18 3.92
N THR A 96 -12.26 -2.56 4.32
CA THR A 96 -13.58 -3.19 4.17
C THR A 96 -13.94 -3.30 2.68
N LEU A 97 -14.84 -4.22 2.34
CA LEU A 97 -15.32 -4.36 0.96
C LEU A 97 -15.94 -3.05 0.45
N ARG A 98 -16.71 -2.38 1.30
CA ARG A 98 -17.33 -1.09 1.00
C ARG A 98 -16.28 -0.03 0.68
N ASP A 99 -15.25 0.12 1.52
CA ASP A 99 -14.21 1.13 1.33
C ASP A 99 -13.42 0.88 0.04
N ALA A 100 -13.02 -0.37 -0.22
CA ALA A 100 -12.31 -0.73 -1.46
C ALA A 100 -13.18 -0.49 -2.70
N THR A 101 -14.47 -0.84 -2.66
CA THR A 101 -15.39 -0.65 -3.78
C THR A 101 -15.64 0.82 -4.08
N ILE A 102 -15.83 1.64 -3.05
CA ILE A 102 -16.04 3.08 -3.22
C ILE A 102 -14.77 3.74 -3.75
N TRP A 103 -13.60 3.39 -3.21
CA TRP A 103 -12.32 3.90 -3.70
C TRP A 103 -12.12 3.56 -5.18
N LEU A 104 -12.33 2.30 -5.57
CA LEU A 104 -12.22 1.85 -6.95
C LEU A 104 -13.13 2.64 -7.90
N LYS A 105 -14.40 2.80 -7.52
CA LYS A 105 -15.36 3.59 -8.31
C LYS A 105 -14.92 5.05 -8.40
N GLN A 106 -14.48 5.64 -7.30
CA GLN A 106 -14.07 7.04 -7.24
C GLN A 106 -12.88 7.33 -8.14
N VAL A 107 -11.82 6.51 -8.10
CA VAL A 107 -10.64 6.73 -8.93
C VAL A 107 -10.86 6.39 -10.40
N GLY A 108 -11.80 5.49 -10.70
CA GLY A 108 -12.18 5.08 -12.05
C GLY A 108 -13.31 5.90 -12.68
N GLN A 109 -13.76 6.97 -12.03
CA GLN A 109 -14.81 7.84 -12.56
C GLN A 109 -14.43 8.46 -13.91
N ASN A 110 -15.43 8.72 -14.74
CA ASN A 110 -15.30 9.40 -16.04
C ASN A 110 -14.30 8.72 -17.00
N GLY A 111 -14.12 7.40 -16.89
CA GLY A 111 -13.19 6.66 -17.74
C GLY A 111 -11.71 6.95 -17.46
N ALA A 112 -11.38 7.53 -16.30
CA ALA A 112 -9.99 7.74 -15.90
C ALA A 112 -9.23 6.40 -15.85
N PRO A 113 -8.04 6.28 -16.48
CA PRO A 113 -7.20 5.11 -16.32
C PRO A 113 -6.71 4.99 -14.88
N ILE A 114 -6.88 3.81 -14.30
CA ILE A 114 -6.40 3.48 -12.96
C ILE A 114 -5.38 2.36 -13.01
N MET A 115 -4.38 2.43 -12.14
CA MET A 115 -3.42 1.36 -11.92
C MET A 115 -3.89 0.46 -10.77
N VAL A 116 -3.96 -0.84 -11.00
CA VAL A 116 -4.34 -1.84 -9.99
C VAL A 116 -3.19 -2.83 -9.84
N LYS A 117 -2.74 -3.05 -8.60
CA LYS A 117 -1.75 -4.08 -8.28
C LYS A 117 -2.42 -5.30 -7.68
N THR A 118 -2.29 -6.45 -8.33
CA THR A 118 -2.87 -7.72 -7.89
C THR A 118 -1.84 -8.81 -7.70
N VAL A 119 -2.22 -9.85 -6.97
CA VAL A 119 -1.45 -11.09 -6.80
C VAL A 119 -2.40 -12.27 -7.04
N LYS A 120 -1.93 -13.28 -7.78
CA LYS A 120 -2.71 -14.50 -8.02
C LYS A 120 -3.04 -15.23 -6.73
N ILE A 121 -4.25 -15.76 -6.66
CA ILE A 121 -4.65 -16.67 -5.58
C ILE A 121 -3.67 -17.85 -5.47
N GLY A 122 -3.37 -18.25 -4.23
CA GLY A 122 -2.42 -19.31 -3.91
C GLY A 122 -1.01 -18.80 -3.58
N LEU A 123 -0.66 -17.57 -3.97
CA LEU A 123 0.59 -16.92 -3.51
C LEU A 123 0.40 -16.17 -2.18
N LEU A 124 -0.82 -15.68 -1.94
CA LEU A 124 -1.28 -15.18 -0.65
C LEU A 124 -2.53 -15.97 -0.24
N PRO A 125 -2.74 -16.22 1.07
CA PRO A 125 -3.99 -16.78 1.55
C PRO A 125 -5.11 -15.77 1.35
N ARG A 126 -6.33 -16.26 1.06
CA ARG A 126 -7.52 -15.40 1.00
C ARG A 126 -7.95 -14.95 2.39
N ASP A 127 -7.78 -15.81 3.40
CA ASP A 127 -8.11 -15.55 4.79
C ASP A 127 -7.09 -14.57 5.40
N LEU A 128 -7.59 -13.41 5.82
CA LEU A 128 -6.78 -12.36 6.41
C LEU A 128 -6.27 -12.77 7.80
N LYS A 129 -7.06 -13.56 8.55
CA LYS A 129 -6.68 -14.05 9.89
C LYS A 129 -5.50 -14.99 9.80
N GLN A 130 -5.51 -15.88 8.80
CA GLN A 130 -4.38 -16.78 8.53
C GLN A 130 -3.09 -15.99 8.28
N TYR A 131 -3.16 -14.92 7.48
CA TYR A 131 -1.99 -14.09 7.18
C TYR A 131 -1.51 -13.27 8.38
N LEU A 132 -2.43 -12.69 9.16
CA LEU A 132 -2.10 -11.89 10.34
C LEU A 132 -1.52 -12.73 11.50
N ALA A 133 -1.94 -13.99 11.63
CA ALA A 133 -1.42 -14.92 12.63
C ALA A 133 0.00 -15.41 12.32
N ALA A 134 0.45 -15.31 11.07
CA ALA A 134 1.78 -15.73 10.67
C ALA A 134 2.88 -14.85 11.30
N ARG A 135 4.02 -15.46 11.62
CA ARG A 135 5.19 -14.75 12.13
C ARG A 135 6.19 -14.48 11.01
N PHE A 136 6.40 -13.21 10.71
CA PHE A 136 7.37 -12.77 9.73
C PHE A 136 8.53 -12.03 10.37
N GLN A 137 9.70 -12.09 9.72
CA GLN A 137 10.87 -11.34 10.16
C GLN A 137 10.57 -9.83 10.07
N LYS A 138 10.92 -9.08 11.11
CA LYS A 138 10.72 -7.63 11.14
C LYS A 138 11.49 -6.97 9.99
N GLY A 139 10.81 -6.11 9.22
CA GLY A 139 11.36 -5.45 8.03
C GLY A 139 11.35 -6.32 6.76
N SER A 140 10.78 -7.53 6.82
CA SER A 140 10.43 -8.27 5.60
C SER A 140 9.21 -7.66 4.91
N VAL A 141 9.05 -7.96 3.62
CA VAL A 141 7.91 -7.49 2.83
C VAL A 141 6.58 -7.98 3.44
N ASP A 142 6.54 -9.19 4.00
CA ASP A 142 5.34 -9.73 4.64
C ASP A 142 5.00 -9.00 5.93
N HIS A 143 6.01 -8.71 6.76
CA HIS A 143 5.85 -7.90 7.96
C HIS A 143 5.30 -6.51 7.61
N ASP A 144 5.79 -5.91 6.53
CA ASP A 144 5.34 -4.59 6.10
C ASP A 144 3.92 -4.61 5.52
N LEU A 145 3.53 -5.70 4.84
CA LEU A 145 2.14 -5.94 4.46
C LEU A 145 1.25 -6.12 5.70
N GLN A 146 1.69 -6.86 6.72
CA GLN A 146 0.94 -6.96 7.98
C GLN A 146 0.78 -5.61 8.68
N GLN A 147 1.80 -4.74 8.66
CA GLN A 147 1.67 -3.37 9.20
C GLN A 147 0.66 -2.56 8.38
N THR A 148 0.74 -2.63 7.04
CA THR A 148 -0.22 -1.96 6.14
C THR A 148 -1.66 -2.38 6.45
N ILE A 149 -1.90 -3.69 6.65
CA ILE A 149 -3.21 -4.21 7.01
C ILE A 149 -3.68 -3.62 8.34
N ARG A 150 -2.86 -3.63 9.39
CA ARG A 150 -3.21 -3.09 10.70
C ARG A 150 -3.50 -1.58 10.65
N ASP A 151 -2.66 -0.82 9.97
CA ASP A 151 -2.85 0.63 9.79
C ASP A 151 -4.22 0.94 9.15
N ASN A 152 -4.60 0.16 8.14
CA ASN A 152 -5.90 0.28 7.48
C ASN A 152 -7.08 -0.17 8.36
N LEU A 153 -6.93 -1.27 9.11
CA LEU A 153 -7.96 -1.75 10.04
C LEU A 153 -8.26 -0.74 11.14
N TYR A 154 -7.24 -0.03 11.64
CA TYR A 154 -7.38 0.98 12.69
C TYR A 154 -8.08 2.26 12.24
N LEU A 155 -8.35 2.42 10.94
CA LEU A 155 -9.23 3.47 10.43
C LEU A 155 -10.71 3.19 10.70
N ARG A 156 -11.07 1.91 10.92
CA ARG A 156 -12.46 1.45 11.10
C ARG A 156 -12.72 0.75 12.43
N THR A 157 -11.67 0.39 13.16
CA THR A 157 -11.77 -0.34 14.42
C THR A 157 -10.79 0.21 15.45
N VAL A 158 -11.13 0.02 16.71
CA VAL A 158 -10.22 0.30 17.83
C VAL A 158 -9.75 -1.07 18.35
N PRO A 159 -8.43 -1.31 18.47
CA PRO A 159 -7.93 -2.57 19.01
C PRO A 159 -8.43 -2.76 20.45
N CYS A 160 -8.61 -4.00 20.89
CA CYS A 160 -9.03 -4.32 22.25
C CYS A 160 -7.89 -4.91 23.08
N THR A 161 -7.96 -4.73 24.40
CA THR A 161 -7.00 -5.32 25.33
C THR A 161 -7.59 -5.60 26.71
N THR A 162 -7.05 -6.61 27.40
CA THR A 162 -7.36 -6.87 28.81
C THR A 162 -6.48 -6.09 29.80
N ARG A 163 -5.52 -5.32 29.29
CA ARG A 163 -4.65 -4.47 30.11
C ARG A 163 -5.45 -3.34 30.75
N LYS A 164 -5.15 -2.98 32.00
CA LYS A 164 -5.70 -1.76 32.61
C LYS A 164 -5.31 -0.49 31.81
N PRO A 165 -6.23 0.48 31.63
CA PRO A 165 -5.92 1.75 30.97
C PRO A 165 -4.78 2.51 31.67
N ARG A 166 -3.90 3.15 30.90
CA ARG A 166 -2.93 4.12 31.43
C ARG A 166 -3.60 5.49 31.61
N PRO A 167 -3.08 6.39 32.46
CA PRO A 167 -3.72 7.69 32.77
C PRO A 167 -4.04 8.60 31.58
N LYS A 168 -3.40 8.41 30.42
CA LYS A 168 -3.61 9.21 29.20
C LYS A 168 -4.41 8.48 28.11
N GLU A 169 -4.74 7.22 28.33
CA GLU A 169 -5.46 6.40 27.36
C GLU A 169 -6.98 6.53 27.59
N LYS A 170 -7.74 6.64 26.50
CA LYS A 170 -9.19 6.73 26.52
C LYS A 170 -9.82 5.45 25.97
N ASN A 171 -10.78 4.90 26.71
CA ASN A 171 -11.52 3.71 26.28
C ASN A 171 -12.29 3.99 24.98
N GLY A 172 -12.21 3.06 24.03
CA GLY A 172 -12.86 3.18 22.72
C GLY A 172 -12.18 4.19 21.78
N VAL A 173 -10.99 4.70 22.13
CA VAL A 173 -10.19 5.58 21.27
C VAL A 173 -8.78 5.04 21.08
N ASP A 174 -8.09 4.75 22.18
CA ASP A 174 -6.74 4.16 22.14
C ASP A 174 -6.80 2.64 22.12
N TYR A 175 -7.60 2.09 23.05
CA TYR A 175 -7.99 0.69 23.10
C TYR A 175 -9.42 0.59 23.61
N THR A 176 -10.12 -0.47 23.22
CA THR A 176 -11.28 -0.96 23.96
C THR A 176 -10.77 -1.85 25.08
N PHE A 177 -10.84 -1.36 26.32
CA PHE A 177 -10.38 -2.08 27.50
C PHE A 177 -11.47 -3.04 27.95
N LEU A 178 -11.17 -4.33 27.93
CA LEU A 178 -12.10 -5.41 28.21
C LEU A 178 -11.65 -6.20 29.44
N SER A 179 -12.58 -6.87 30.09
CA SER A 179 -12.29 -7.98 30.99
C SER A 179 -11.76 -9.19 30.22
N MET A 180 -11.14 -10.14 30.95
CA MET A 180 -10.69 -11.40 30.35
C MET A 180 -11.85 -12.21 29.76
N GLU A 181 -13.01 -12.21 30.43
CA GLU A 181 -14.20 -12.92 29.97
C GLU A 181 -14.74 -12.34 28.65
N GLU A 182 -14.88 -11.02 28.55
CA GLU A 182 -15.32 -10.35 27.33
C GLU A 182 -14.36 -10.59 26.16
N PHE A 183 -13.05 -10.58 26.42
CA PHE A 183 -12.05 -10.84 25.39
C PHE A 183 -12.18 -12.27 24.84
N LEU A 184 -12.26 -13.26 25.74
CA LEU A 184 -12.43 -14.67 25.35
C LEU A 184 -13.76 -14.90 24.62
N HIS A 185 -14.81 -14.16 24.99
CA HIS A 185 -16.08 -14.21 24.27
C HIS A 185 -15.94 -13.74 22.81
N LEU A 186 -15.27 -12.60 22.57
CA LEU A 186 -15.00 -12.11 21.21
C LEU A 186 -14.16 -13.08 20.38
N GLU A 187 -13.15 -13.71 21.00
CA GLU A 187 -12.29 -14.70 20.35
C GLU A 187 -13.10 -15.96 19.97
N LYS A 188 -13.89 -16.50 20.91
CA LYS A 188 -14.75 -17.66 20.71
C LYS A 188 -15.79 -17.44 19.62
N GLU A 189 -16.35 -16.23 19.53
CA GLU A 189 -17.30 -15.85 18.48
C GLU A 189 -16.64 -15.54 17.13
N GLY A 190 -15.31 -15.58 17.04
CA GLY A 190 -14.58 -15.28 15.80
C GLY A 190 -14.65 -13.81 15.38
N LYS A 191 -14.96 -12.91 16.32
CA LYS A 191 -15.06 -11.45 16.09
C LYS A 191 -13.71 -10.75 16.01
N LEU A 192 -12.61 -11.45 16.30
CA LEU A 192 -11.25 -10.95 16.14
C LEU A 192 -10.63 -11.42 14.81
N LEU A 193 -9.86 -10.53 14.17
CA LEU A 193 -9.02 -10.85 13.01
C LEU A 193 -7.64 -11.38 13.43
N GLU A 194 -7.14 -10.91 14.56
CA GLU A 194 -5.93 -11.40 15.20
C GLU A 194 -6.05 -11.24 16.72
N SER A 195 -5.37 -12.11 17.46
CA SER A 195 -5.20 -12.03 18.91
C SER A 195 -3.77 -12.39 19.29
N GLY A 196 -3.30 -11.88 20.43
CA GLY A 196 -1.97 -12.17 20.95
C GLY A 196 -1.81 -11.75 22.40
N VAL A 197 -0.76 -12.25 23.05
CA VAL A 197 -0.44 -11.96 24.46
C VAL A 197 0.85 -11.17 24.54
N TYR A 198 0.84 -10.08 25.32
CA TYR A 198 2.02 -9.28 25.59
C TYR A 198 2.01 -8.78 27.03
N GLY A 199 3.12 -9.02 27.75
CA GLY A 199 3.23 -8.63 29.17
C GLY A 199 2.10 -9.17 30.03
N GLY A 200 1.65 -10.41 29.78
CA GLY A 200 0.55 -11.06 30.50
C GLY A 200 -0.86 -10.55 30.17
N ASN A 201 -1.01 -9.60 29.24
CA ASN A 201 -2.31 -9.09 28.81
C ASN A 201 -2.63 -9.55 27.39
N HIS A 202 -3.92 -9.71 27.10
CA HIS A 202 -4.42 -10.07 25.78
C HIS A 202 -4.66 -8.82 24.95
N TYR A 203 -4.37 -8.91 23.66
CA TYR A 203 -4.57 -7.87 22.66
C TYR A 203 -5.23 -8.49 21.44
N GLY A 204 -6.14 -7.76 20.80
CA GLY A 204 -6.80 -8.22 19.60
C GLY A 204 -7.23 -7.09 18.70
N THR A 205 -7.34 -7.40 17.42
CA THR A 205 -7.89 -6.49 16.41
C THR A 205 -9.27 -6.99 16.02
N PRO A 206 -10.36 -6.30 16.41
CA PRO A 206 -11.70 -6.69 16.02
C PRO A 206 -11.89 -6.65 14.50
N LYS A 207 -12.83 -7.46 14.04
CA LYS A 207 -13.34 -7.40 12.67
C LYS A 207 -14.10 -6.09 12.48
N PRO A 208 -13.83 -5.31 11.41
CA PRO A 208 -14.61 -4.11 11.11
C PRO A 208 -16.10 -4.43 10.92
N PRO A 209 -17.01 -3.51 11.29
CA PRO A 209 -18.43 -3.67 11.00
C PRO A 209 -18.67 -3.64 9.48
N HIS A 210 -19.63 -4.44 9.00
CA HIS A 210 -20.04 -4.46 7.58
C HIS A 210 -20.50 -3.10 7.08
N GLU A 211 -21.15 -2.33 7.94
CA GLU A 211 -21.49 -0.92 7.69
C GLU A 211 -20.59 -0.03 8.55
N PRO A 212 -19.45 0.42 8.01
CA PRO A 212 -18.58 1.35 8.73
C PRO A 212 -19.32 2.66 8.97
N LYS A 213 -19.40 3.07 10.24
CA LYS A 213 -19.87 4.40 10.63
C LYS A 213 -18.75 5.41 10.39
N GLY A 214 -19.07 6.57 9.83
CA GLY A 214 -18.12 7.68 9.60
C GLY A 214 -17.82 7.97 8.12
N PRO A 215 -17.02 9.01 7.84
CA PRO A 215 -16.74 9.45 6.48
C PRO A 215 -15.97 8.38 5.68
N LEU A 216 -16.00 8.52 4.35
CA LEU A 216 -15.19 7.72 3.44
C LEU A 216 -13.71 7.98 3.67
N LEU A 217 -12.88 6.94 3.52
CA LEU A 217 -11.43 7.08 3.64
C LEU A 217 -10.92 7.93 2.48
N ARG A 218 -10.61 9.21 2.73
CA ARG A 218 -9.90 10.07 1.79
C ARG A 218 -8.46 10.15 2.25
N ARG A 219 -7.53 9.54 1.51
CA ARG A 219 -6.11 9.82 1.72
C ARG A 219 -5.41 10.01 0.39
N THR A 220 -5.54 11.22 -0.13
CA THR A 220 -4.66 11.78 -1.16
C THR A 220 -3.45 12.39 -0.46
N GLY A 221 -2.24 11.92 -0.78
CA GLY A 221 -0.99 12.61 -0.46
C GLY A 221 -0.20 12.04 0.73
N SER A 222 1.09 11.85 0.46
CA SER A 222 2.22 11.93 1.40
C SER A 222 2.17 11.14 2.72
N VAL A 223 3.11 10.21 2.84
CA VAL A 223 3.83 10.01 4.09
C VAL A 223 4.48 11.35 4.43
N GLY A 224 3.92 12.08 5.39
CA GLY A 224 4.46 13.36 5.86
C GLY A 224 3.44 14.16 6.66
N GLN A 225 3.57 14.11 7.99
CA GLN A 225 2.97 15.02 8.98
C GLN A 225 1.43 15.02 9.15
N VAL A 226 0.92 13.97 9.80
CA VAL A 226 0.20 14.18 11.07
C VAL A 226 0.88 13.30 12.12
N ALA A 227 2.10 13.70 12.46
CA ALA A 227 2.73 13.30 13.70
C ALA A 227 2.25 14.27 14.78
N ASP A 228 1.01 14.07 15.27
CA ASP A 228 0.65 14.60 16.58
C ASP A 228 0.10 13.46 17.47
N LYS A 229 0.98 13.06 18.40
CA LYS A 229 0.70 12.26 19.61
C LYS A 229 -0.11 10.96 19.46
N ARG A 230 0.47 9.97 18.78
CA ARG A 230 0.40 8.58 19.27
C ARG A 230 1.81 8.07 19.55
N LYS A 231 2.33 8.50 20.71
CA LYS A 231 3.67 8.18 21.21
C LYS A 231 3.78 6.67 21.47
N ARG A 232 4.33 5.97 20.49
CA ARG A 232 4.80 4.58 20.58
C ARG A 232 5.75 4.46 21.78
N THR A 233 5.32 3.86 22.88
CA THR A 233 6.20 3.58 24.02
C THR A 233 7.07 2.37 23.69
N ARG A 234 8.24 2.63 23.09
CA ARG A 234 9.38 1.72 23.10
C ARG A 234 10.24 2.06 24.32
N SER A 235 10.36 1.13 25.23
CA SER A 235 11.36 1.03 26.30
C SER A 235 11.53 -0.49 26.46
N ILE A 236 12.69 -1.11 26.24
CA ILE A 236 13.99 -0.91 26.89
C ILE A 236 15.10 -1.49 25.98
N GLY A 237 16.30 -0.89 26.01
CA GLY A 237 17.55 -1.50 25.56
C GLY A 237 18.70 -0.48 25.50
N ASP A 238 19.63 -0.57 26.45
CA ASP A 238 20.90 0.17 26.60
C ASP A 238 21.99 -0.86 27.00
N PRO A 239 23.32 -0.60 27.03
CA PRO A 239 24.22 0.23 26.21
C PRO A 239 25.28 -0.62 25.46
N GLY A 240 26.04 -0.02 24.53
CA GLY A 240 27.31 -0.64 24.10
C GLY A 240 28.02 -0.06 22.85
N SER A 241 29.07 0.71 23.11
CA SER A 241 30.32 0.84 22.32
C SER A 241 30.42 1.73 21.06
N ALA A 242 31.15 2.84 21.26
CA ALA A 242 32.31 3.35 20.51
C ALA A 242 32.21 3.79 19.03
N LYS A 243 32.33 5.13 18.87
CA LYS A 243 33.24 5.93 18.01
C LYS A 243 33.70 5.36 16.65
N SER A 244 33.40 6.08 15.56
CA SER A 244 34.38 6.85 14.74
C SER A 244 33.73 7.42 13.46
N SER A 245 34.10 8.66 13.11
CA SER A 245 33.96 9.27 11.77
C SER A 245 35.38 9.47 11.17
N PRO A 246 35.53 10.08 9.98
CA PRO A 246 35.16 9.63 8.63
C PRO A 246 36.42 9.57 7.72
N ILE A 247 36.31 9.19 6.44
CA ILE A 247 37.09 9.78 5.31
C ILE A 247 36.61 9.21 3.95
N PRO A 248 36.70 10.00 2.86
CA PRO A 248 36.05 9.75 1.56
C PRO A 248 37.02 9.22 0.49
N PHE A 249 36.53 8.66 -0.61
CA PHE A 249 37.10 8.85 -1.96
C PHE A 249 36.17 8.36 -3.08
N HIS A 250 36.48 8.88 -4.26
CA HIS A 250 35.68 9.10 -5.47
C HIS A 250 35.90 8.00 -6.54
N GLU A 251 35.09 8.05 -7.61
CA GLU A 251 35.30 7.43 -8.96
C GLU A 251 35.08 5.90 -9.10
N GLU A 252 34.47 5.31 -10.15
CA GLU A 252 34.24 5.72 -11.54
C GLU A 252 32.89 5.23 -12.12
N ILE A 253 32.27 6.17 -12.81
CA ILE A 253 31.50 6.10 -14.07
C ILE A 253 31.88 4.92 -14.98
N SER A 254 30.91 4.03 -15.26
CA SER A 254 30.68 3.47 -16.60
C SER A 254 29.48 2.53 -16.63
N ARG A 255 28.28 3.09 -16.88
CA ARG A 255 27.11 2.42 -17.50
C ARG A 255 25.95 3.40 -17.73
N LYS A 256 26.24 4.67 -18.04
CA LYS A 256 25.24 5.66 -18.47
C LYS A 256 25.52 6.05 -19.92
N LYS A 257 24.97 5.30 -20.86
CA LYS A 257 24.67 5.72 -22.22
C LYS A 257 23.66 4.74 -22.81
N SER A 258 22.37 5.00 -22.60
CA SER A 258 21.33 4.57 -23.55
C SER A 258 19.89 5.05 -23.31
N LEU A 259 19.60 5.96 -22.36
CA LEU A 259 18.20 6.42 -22.16
C LEU A 259 18.02 7.95 -22.06
N GLU A 260 19.03 8.75 -22.41
CA GLU A 260 18.92 10.21 -22.55
C GLU A 260 18.41 10.59 -23.96
N ARG A 261 17.17 10.19 -24.29
CA ARG A 261 16.49 10.72 -25.49
C ARG A 261 14.97 10.77 -25.34
N ALA A 262 14.51 11.45 -24.30
CA ALA A 262 13.24 12.16 -24.27
C ALA A 262 13.30 13.12 -23.08
N HIS A 263 12.81 14.35 -23.27
CA HIS A 263 12.75 15.46 -22.28
C HIS A 263 13.89 16.49 -22.35
N SER A 264 14.09 17.07 -23.53
CA SER A 264 14.65 18.43 -23.62
C SER A 264 13.62 19.45 -23.12
N SER A 265 13.94 20.16 -22.05
CA SER A 265 13.19 21.26 -21.43
C SER A 265 13.12 22.55 -22.28
N THR A 266 13.42 22.47 -23.57
CA THR A 266 13.59 23.62 -24.47
C THR A 266 12.31 24.01 -25.22
N ASP A 267 11.26 23.17 -25.16
CA ASP A 267 10.05 23.35 -25.99
C ASP A 267 8.82 23.85 -25.22
N LEU A 268 8.95 24.11 -23.91
CA LEU A 268 7.82 24.48 -23.03
C LEU A 268 7.77 25.97 -22.64
N GLY A 269 8.63 26.82 -23.21
CA GLY A 269 8.70 28.25 -22.85
C GLY A 269 9.23 28.50 -21.43
N PRO A 270 9.35 29.75 -20.95
CA PRO A 270 9.80 30.05 -19.59
C PRO A 270 8.79 29.56 -18.53
N LEU A 271 9.27 29.27 -17.31
CA LEU A 271 8.39 28.96 -16.18
C LEU A 271 7.44 30.15 -15.88
N PRO A 272 6.24 29.89 -15.31
CA PRO A 272 5.37 30.95 -14.83
C PRO A 272 6.10 31.90 -13.85
N PRO A 273 5.63 33.15 -13.69
CA PRO A 273 6.19 34.08 -12.71
C PRO A 273 6.22 33.44 -11.32
N ASN A 274 7.30 33.64 -10.58
CA ASN A 274 7.51 33.10 -9.22
C ASN A 274 7.57 31.57 -9.11
N TRP A 275 7.74 30.86 -10.23
CA TRP A 275 8.03 29.44 -10.24
C TRP A 275 9.51 29.16 -10.51
N GLU A 276 10.11 28.28 -9.71
CA GLU A 276 11.51 27.87 -9.82
C GLU A 276 11.63 26.36 -10.01
N MET A 277 12.48 25.91 -10.94
CA MET A 277 12.80 24.49 -11.09
C MET A 277 14.08 24.18 -10.32
N ALA A 278 13.99 23.24 -9.39
CA ALA A 278 15.08 22.75 -8.57
C ALA A 278 15.25 21.24 -8.76
N TYR A 279 16.34 20.69 -8.23
CA TYR A 279 16.64 19.25 -8.32
C TYR A 279 16.85 18.68 -6.92
N THR A 280 16.29 17.49 -6.70
CA THR A 280 16.57 16.71 -5.49
C THR A 280 18.01 16.23 -5.48
N ASP A 281 18.48 15.77 -4.31
CA ASP A 281 19.81 15.16 -4.16
C ASP A 281 20.00 13.92 -5.06
N ASP A 282 18.89 13.26 -5.44
CA ASP A 282 18.84 12.14 -6.39
C ASP A 282 18.74 12.60 -7.87
N GLY A 283 18.86 13.91 -8.13
CA GLY A 283 18.87 14.52 -9.47
C GLY A 283 17.51 14.61 -10.15
N HIS A 284 16.41 14.37 -9.44
CA HIS A 284 15.06 14.45 -10.00
C HIS A 284 14.54 15.89 -9.93
N PRO A 285 14.03 16.46 -11.04
CA PRO A 285 13.51 17.82 -11.07
C PRO A 285 12.20 17.93 -10.27
N TYR A 286 12.05 19.06 -9.57
CA TYR A 286 10.81 19.49 -8.92
C TYR A 286 10.65 21.01 -9.09
N PHE A 287 9.43 21.51 -8.92
CA PHE A 287 9.04 22.89 -9.20
C PHE A 287 8.52 23.55 -7.93
N ILE A 288 9.06 24.70 -7.58
CA ILE A 288 8.75 25.49 -6.39
C ILE A 288 7.88 26.66 -6.84
N ASP A 289 6.71 26.82 -6.22
CA ASP A 289 5.86 27.98 -6.37
C ASP A 289 6.10 28.92 -5.18
N HIS A 290 6.77 30.05 -5.43
CA HIS A 290 7.09 31.04 -4.40
C HIS A 290 5.88 31.89 -3.99
N ASP A 291 4.80 31.94 -4.77
CA ASP A 291 3.57 32.66 -4.37
C ASP A 291 2.81 31.89 -3.27
N THR A 292 2.91 30.56 -3.28
CA THR A 292 2.22 29.68 -2.32
C THR A 292 3.16 28.96 -1.36
N GLU A 293 4.47 29.17 -1.48
CA GLU A 293 5.53 28.47 -0.74
C GLU A 293 5.39 26.93 -0.83
N THR A 294 4.95 26.42 -1.99
CA THR A 294 4.69 24.99 -2.21
C THR A 294 5.66 24.37 -3.21
N THR A 295 5.87 23.06 -3.11
CA THR A 295 6.72 22.30 -4.05
C THR A 295 5.92 21.21 -4.75
N HIS A 296 6.17 21.04 -6.04
CA HIS A 296 5.41 20.21 -6.96
C HIS A 296 6.37 19.34 -7.77
N TRP A 297 5.98 18.08 -8.02
CA TRP A 297 6.78 17.16 -8.85
C TRP A 297 6.46 17.24 -10.34
N LEU A 298 5.37 17.92 -10.69
CA LEU A 298 4.91 18.07 -12.06
C LEU A 298 5.17 19.50 -12.53
N ASP A 299 5.70 19.65 -13.75
CA ASP A 299 5.96 20.95 -14.35
C ASP A 299 4.63 21.70 -14.54
N PRO A 300 4.46 22.92 -13.98
CA PRO A 300 3.23 23.69 -14.11
C PRO A 300 2.85 23.95 -15.57
N ARG A 301 3.83 23.99 -16.49
CA ARG A 301 3.60 24.24 -17.91
C ARG A 301 2.91 23.07 -18.62
N LEU A 302 3.01 21.85 -18.08
CA LEU A 302 2.30 20.68 -18.62
C LEU A 302 0.78 20.76 -18.41
N SER A 303 0.33 21.55 -17.44
CA SER A 303 -1.11 21.82 -17.25
C SER A 303 -1.70 22.72 -18.35
N HIS A 304 -0.88 23.59 -18.95
CA HIS A 304 -1.31 24.52 -20.01
C HIS A 304 -1.23 23.91 -21.41
N LEU A 305 -0.34 22.95 -21.64
CA LEU A 305 -0.25 22.23 -22.93
C LEU A 305 -1.52 21.43 -23.25
N GLN A 306 -2.29 20.99 -22.24
CA GLN A 306 -3.61 20.40 -22.44
C GLN A 306 -4.70 21.42 -22.83
N LYS A 307 -4.48 22.71 -22.57
CA LYS A 307 -5.43 23.78 -22.94
C LYS A 307 -5.14 24.42 -24.30
N GLN A 308 -3.92 24.35 -24.81
CA GLN A 308 -3.57 24.95 -26.11
C GLN A 308 -3.91 24.08 -27.33
N THR A 309 -4.04 22.75 -27.20
CA THR A 309 -4.50 21.89 -28.32
C THR A 309 -6.01 21.98 -28.59
N ALA A 310 -6.76 22.78 -27.82
CA ALA A 310 -8.22 22.93 -27.93
C ALA A 310 -8.67 24.34 -28.34
N MET A 311 -7.75 25.26 -28.66
CA MET A 311 -8.04 26.63 -29.09
C MET A 311 -7.36 26.91 -30.43
N ASP A 312 -7.75 26.17 -31.47
CA ASP A 312 -7.46 26.53 -32.87
C ASP A 312 -8.58 25.96 -33.75
N CYS A 313 -9.83 26.33 -33.44
CA CYS A 313 -10.97 26.19 -34.34
C CYS A 313 -12.04 27.25 -33.98
N ASN A 314 -12.30 28.12 -34.95
CA ASN A 314 -13.46 29.00 -35.16
C ASN A 314 -13.36 30.45 -34.66
N ASP A 315 -13.00 31.26 -35.65
CA ASP A 315 -13.33 32.67 -35.88
C ASP A 315 -14.84 32.92 -36.05
N ASP A 316 -15.18 34.19 -35.81
CA ASP A 316 -16.38 34.99 -36.13
C ASP A 316 -17.69 34.86 -35.30
N GLY A 317 -18.22 36.03 -34.90
CA GLY A 317 -19.63 36.19 -34.55
C GLY A 317 -19.98 36.91 -33.23
N SER A 318 -19.86 38.24 -33.21
CA SER A 318 -20.44 39.21 -32.28
C SER A 318 -21.81 38.88 -31.63
N VAL A 319 -22.04 39.24 -30.34
CA VAL A 319 -22.86 40.39 -29.85
C VAL A 319 -23.05 40.38 -28.31
N ASN A 320 -23.13 41.59 -27.75
CA ASN A 320 -23.39 41.99 -26.35
C ASN A 320 -24.68 41.41 -25.72
N LEU A 321 -24.71 41.26 -24.38
CA LEU A 321 -25.52 42.12 -23.49
C LEU A 321 -25.29 41.84 -22.00
N GLU A 322 -25.15 42.92 -21.23
CA GLU A 322 -25.13 42.98 -19.77
C GLU A 322 -26.45 42.50 -19.12
N GLY A 323 -26.36 41.98 -17.90
CA GLY A 323 -27.55 41.62 -17.11
C GLY A 323 -27.23 41.32 -15.65
N LYS A 324 -27.15 42.39 -14.85
CA LYS A 324 -27.13 42.39 -13.38
C LYS A 324 -28.28 41.55 -12.81
N ASN A 325 -28.05 40.81 -11.72
CA ASN A 325 -28.86 40.96 -10.51
C ASN A 325 -28.23 40.30 -9.28
N SER A 326 -28.04 41.15 -8.28
CA SER A 326 -27.74 40.86 -6.88
C SER A 326 -29.04 40.47 -6.18
N VAL A 327 -29.06 39.40 -5.37
CA VAL A 327 -29.87 39.34 -4.14
C VAL A 327 -29.14 38.50 -3.09
N VAL A 328 -28.91 39.17 -1.97
CA VAL A 328 -28.40 38.73 -0.68
C VAL A 328 -29.55 38.08 0.11
N LEU A 329 -29.31 37.07 0.96
CA LEU A 329 -29.58 37.11 2.41
C LEU A 329 -29.62 35.72 3.12
N PHE A 330 -28.70 35.58 4.09
CA PHE A 330 -28.89 35.18 5.52
C PHE A 330 -29.13 33.68 5.82
N LEU A 331 -28.51 33.04 6.82
CA LEU A 331 -27.73 33.46 8.01
C LEU A 331 -26.49 32.55 8.15
#